data_AF-A0A1Z8U4Q0-F1
#
_entry.id   AF-A0A1Z8U4Q0-F1
#
_cell.length_a   1.000
_cell.length_b   1.000
_cell.length_c   1.000
_cell.angle_alpha   90.00
_cell.angle_beta   90.00
_cell.angle_gamma   90.00
#
_symmetry.space_group_name_H-M   'P 1'
#
loop_
_entity.id
_entity.type
_entity.pdbx_description
1 polymer ?
#
loop_
_entity_poly.entity_id
_entity_poly.type
_entity_poly.pdbx_seq_one_letter_code
_entity_poly.pdbx_strand_id
1 'polypeptide(L)'
;MKSFLKENTVFCIVVILSLITFSTLFYFSFLKSSENEILTSKITDNQREADSVINSIEDLQFVKSDFEQAKSDMKFLAQRQKRTKQYFNSLVNVDNNLFVNPRSNTSTSVNAKITRLFSQLSNVCEQNNISVQSNSVSSNSFLSSESDSTEKEFGFGLSSYMGVWPSFSDVEATVVGVHAEIIKLVIENMASCTDKNSSIEILHVKRQPAGEIDGTKIGSDLLTLDGSNLQFLNSLEGLDSYLFEFKLKLKSKTLRNFLNSCKPPLIINSISVKPADDISLNSPIQGTTQFDLNPFASPATTNVQEQLPIVSVVDSEVTILFEYIISVDSGLHSIIDNFSGINSSPAFLDEFLTISGNQSLKK
;
A
#
# COMPACT_ATOMS: atom_id res chain seq x y z
N MET A 1 20.98 -54.02 105.11
CA MET A 1 21.63 -53.08 104.16
C MET A 1 23.15 -53.15 104.15
N LYS A 2 23.85 -53.06 105.30
CA LYS A 2 25.34 -53.12 105.35
C LYS A 2 25.96 -54.42 104.80
N SER A 3 25.28 -55.57 104.92
CA SER A 3 25.79 -56.86 104.40
C SER A 3 25.76 -56.93 102.86
N PHE A 4 24.67 -56.44 102.24
CA PHE A 4 24.48 -56.47 100.79
C PHE A 4 25.48 -55.56 100.05
N LEU A 5 25.77 -54.39 100.63
CA LEU A 5 26.77 -53.45 100.13
C LEU A 5 28.20 -54.00 100.18
N LYS A 6 28.49 -54.96 101.06
CA LYS A 6 29.83 -55.52 101.27
C LYS A 6 30.09 -56.74 100.37
N GLU A 7 29.06 -57.49 100.03
CA GLU A 7 29.14 -58.66 99.12
C GLU A 7 29.02 -58.28 97.63
N ASN A 8 28.33 -57.18 97.31
CA ASN A 8 28.04 -56.76 95.92
C ASN A 8 28.69 -55.41 95.55
N THR A 9 29.94 -55.21 95.96
CA THR A 9 30.68 -53.94 95.78
C THR A 9 30.82 -53.54 94.31
N VAL A 10 31.11 -54.49 93.42
CA VAL A 10 31.27 -54.25 91.97
C VAL A 10 29.96 -53.77 91.34
N PHE A 11 28.83 -54.39 91.69
CA PHE A 11 27.51 -53.97 91.23
C PHE A 11 27.19 -52.54 91.66
N CYS A 12 27.48 -52.18 92.92
CA CYS A 12 27.27 -50.82 93.41
C CYS A 12 28.12 -49.78 92.66
N ILE A 13 29.38 -50.11 92.32
CA ILE A 13 30.26 -49.23 91.53
C ILE A 13 29.69 -49.00 90.12
N VAL A 14 29.22 -50.06 89.45
CA VAL A 14 28.63 -49.96 88.10
C VAL A 14 27.35 -49.12 88.12
N VAL A 15 26.48 -49.31 89.13
CA VAL A 15 25.25 -48.52 89.27
C VAL A 15 25.58 -47.04 89.50
N ILE A 16 26.54 -46.72 90.37
CA ILE A 16 26.97 -45.33 90.62
C ILE A 16 27.56 -44.72 89.35
N LEU A 17 28.43 -45.44 88.64
CA LEU A 17 29.02 -44.97 87.39
C LEU A 17 27.94 -44.70 86.33
N SER A 18 26.97 -45.61 86.18
CA SER A 18 25.83 -45.43 85.27
C SER A 18 24.95 -44.24 85.66
N LEU A 19 24.81 -43.96 86.96
CA LEU A 19 24.04 -42.81 87.43
C LEU A 19 24.75 -41.49 87.13
N ILE A 20 26.09 -41.46 87.27
CA ILE A 20 26.93 -40.30 86.94
C ILE A 20 26.94 -40.05 85.43
N THR A 21 27.11 -41.09 84.60
CA THR A 21 27.07 -40.94 83.14
C THR A 21 25.69 -40.50 82.67
N PHE A 22 24.61 -41.06 83.22
CA PHE A 22 23.26 -40.61 82.92
C PHE A 22 23.04 -39.15 83.32
N SER A 23 23.44 -38.75 84.54
CA SER A 23 23.23 -37.38 85.03
C SER A 23 24.03 -36.35 84.23
N THR A 24 25.26 -36.68 83.82
CA THR A 24 26.09 -35.80 82.98
C THR A 24 25.55 -35.66 81.57
N LEU A 25 25.10 -36.76 80.95
CA LEU A 25 24.44 -36.72 79.64
C LEU A 25 23.10 -35.99 79.69
N PHE A 26 22.32 -36.20 80.74
CA PHE A 26 21.04 -35.52 80.94
C PHE A 26 21.24 -34.01 81.13
N TYR A 27 22.20 -33.61 81.96
CA TYR A 27 22.55 -32.20 82.15
C TYR A 27 23.04 -31.56 80.84
N PHE A 28 23.90 -32.25 80.08
CA PHE A 28 24.40 -31.75 78.80
C PHE A 28 23.30 -31.64 77.74
N SER A 29 22.38 -32.62 77.69
CA SER A 29 21.20 -32.60 76.84
C SER A 29 20.32 -31.40 77.16
N PHE A 30 20.02 -31.17 78.45
CA PHE A 30 19.17 -30.06 78.88
C PHE A 30 19.81 -28.69 78.57
N LEU A 31 21.12 -28.55 78.85
CA LEU A 31 21.82 -27.28 78.64
C LEU A 31 21.94 -26.91 77.16
N LYS A 32 22.15 -27.90 76.28
CA LYS A 32 22.28 -27.68 74.83
C LYS A 32 20.97 -27.75 74.05
N SER A 33 19.89 -28.29 74.63
CA SER A 33 18.62 -28.46 73.93
C SER A 33 18.06 -27.12 73.45
N SER A 34 18.04 -26.10 74.31
CA SER A 34 17.50 -24.78 73.97
C SER A 34 18.36 -24.07 72.92
N GLU A 35 19.68 -24.12 73.05
CA GLU A 35 20.61 -23.51 72.08
C GLU A 35 20.50 -24.21 70.71
N ASN A 36 20.44 -25.54 70.70
CA ASN A 36 20.25 -26.31 69.48
C ASN A 36 18.90 -26.03 68.80
N GLU A 37 17.82 -25.86 69.57
CA GLU A 37 16.49 -25.52 69.02
C GLU A 37 16.49 -24.11 68.38
N ILE A 38 17.15 -23.14 69.02
CA ILE A 38 17.33 -21.80 68.47
C ILE A 38 18.20 -21.82 67.20
N LEU A 39 19.29 -22.58 67.19
CA LEU A 39 20.14 -22.74 66.01
C LEU A 39 19.40 -23.44 64.88
N THR A 40 18.63 -24.49 65.18
CA THR A 40 17.85 -25.23 64.20
C THR A 40 16.77 -24.36 63.57
N SER A 41 16.03 -23.59 64.39
CA SER A 41 15.01 -22.65 63.88
C SER A 41 15.62 -21.56 62.99
N LYS A 42 16.77 -20.97 63.39
CA LYS A 42 17.48 -20.00 62.56
C LYS A 42 17.94 -20.59 61.22
N ILE A 43 18.42 -21.83 61.21
CA ILE A 43 18.81 -22.51 59.96
C ILE A 43 17.58 -22.69 59.07
N THR A 44 16.44 -23.14 59.63
CA THR A 44 15.22 -23.33 58.85
C THR A 44 14.64 -22.03 58.32
N ASP A 45 14.71 -20.93 59.09
CA ASP A 45 14.22 -19.63 58.64
C ASP A 45 15.10 -19.04 57.53
N ASN A 46 16.43 -19.14 57.67
CA ASN A 46 17.36 -18.75 56.61
C ASN A 46 17.18 -19.59 55.34
N GLN A 47 16.89 -20.89 55.46
CA GLN A 47 16.57 -21.74 54.32
C GLN A 47 15.29 -21.29 53.62
N ARG A 48 14.23 -20.99 54.37
CA ARG A 48 12.98 -20.45 53.80
C ARG A 48 13.20 -19.11 53.08
N GLU A 49 14.00 -18.22 53.64
CA GLU A 49 14.34 -16.95 53.01
C GLU A 49 15.12 -17.16 51.71
N ALA A 50 16.11 -18.07 51.72
CA ALA A 50 16.86 -18.44 50.52
C ALA A 50 15.95 -19.03 49.43
N ASP A 51 15.05 -19.95 49.79
CA ASP A 51 14.09 -20.55 48.87
C ASP A 51 13.11 -19.51 48.31
N SER A 52 12.66 -18.55 49.14
CA SER A 52 11.81 -17.45 48.69
C SER A 52 12.51 -16.55 47.67
N VAL A 53 13.80 -16.28 47.85
CA VAL A 53 14.61 -15.50 46.89
C VAL A 53 14.81 -16.29 45.61
N ILE A 54 15.10 -17.59 45.69
CA ILE A 54 15.26 -18.47 44.52
C ILE A 54 13.98 -18.50 43.69
N ASN A 55 12.83 -18.74 44.32
CA ASN A 55 11.53 -18.73 43.63
C ASN A 55 11.24 -17.38 42.97
N SER A 56 11.56 -16.27 43.66
CA SER A 56 11.39 -14.91 43.09
C SER A 56 12.29 -14.67 41.87
N ILE A 57 13.50 -15.26 41.84
CA ILE A 57 14.41 -15.18 40.70
C ILE A 57 13.90 -16.04 39.53
N GLU A 58 13.39 -17.24 39.82
CA GLU A 58 12.79 -18.13 38.81
C GLU A 58 11.56 -17.47 38.17
N ASP A 59 10.69 -16.82 38.94
CA ASP A 59 9.53 -16.07 38.45
C ASP A 59 9.93 -14.94 37.48
N LEU A 60 11.12 -14.35 37.67
CA LEU A 60 11.64 -13.26 36.83
C LEU A 60 12.45 -13.76 35.62
N GLN A 61 12.65 -15.07 35.46
CA GLN A 61 13.46 -15.63 34.37
C GLN A 61 12.88 -15.30 32.98
N PHE A 62 11.55 -15.21 32.87
CA PHE A 62 10.85 -14.85 31.63
C PHE A 62 11.13 -13.42 31.17
N VAL A 63 11.38 -12.49 32.10
CA VAL A 63 11.60 -11.07 31.78
C VAL A 63 12.80 -10.87 30.84
N LYS A 64 13.88 -11.61 31.08
CA LYS A 64 15.07 -11.53 30.21
C LYS A 64 14.80 -12.11 28.82
N SER A 65 14.07 -13.22 28.75
CA SER A 65 13.69 -13.85 27.49
C SER A 65 12.77 -12.93 26.68
N ASP A 66 11.76 -12.37 27.32
CA ASP A 66 10.79 -11.46 26.71
C ASP A 66 11.46 -10.17 26.23
N PHE A 67 12.44 -9.66 26.99
CA PHE A 67 13.21 -8.48 26.59
C PHE A 67 14.06 -8.72 25.33
N GLU A 68 14.76 -9.86 25.24
CA GLU A 68 15.53 -10.20 24.05
C GLU A 68 14.61 -10.46 22.83
N GLN A 69 13.45 -11.09 23.05
CA GLN A 69 12.45 -11.27 22.01
C GLN A 69 11.91 -9.92 21.52
N ALA A 70 11.52 -9.02 22.43
CA ALA A 70 11.06 -7.68 22.08
C ALA A 70 12.10 -6.88 21.30
N LYS A 71 13.39 -7.03 21.65
CA LYS A 71 14.49 -6.41 20.90
C LYS A 71 14.63 -7.00 19.49
N SER A 72 14.47 -8.31 19.33
CA SER A 72 14.46 -8.96 18.03
C SER A 72 13.29 -8.49 17.17
N ASP A 73 12.09 -8.44 17.74
CA ASP A 73 10.88 -7.98 17.06
C ASP A 73 11.00 -6.51 16.63
N MET A 74 11.54 -5.65 17.50
CA MET A 74 11.84 -4.26 17.17
C MET A 74 12.77 -4.14 15.95
N LYS A 75 13.84 -4.94 15.89
CA LYS A 75 14.75 -4.98 14.73
C LYS A 75 14.05 -5.44 13.46
N PHE A 76 13.22 -6.47 13.56
CA PHE A 76 12.43 -6.96 12.42
C PHE A 76 11.48 -5.88 11.89
N LEU A 77 10.75 -5.20 12.78
CA LEU A 77 9.85 -4.11 12.42
C LEU A 77 10.61 -2.93 11.80
N ALA A 78 11.78 -2.57 12.33
CA ALA A 78 12.62 -1.51 11.76
C ALA A 78 13.08 -1.84 10.33
N GLN A 79 13.49 -3.09 10.09
CA GLN A 79 13.85 -3.54 8.75
C GLN A 79 12.66 -3.55 7.80
N ARG A 80 11.49 -3.99 8.27
CA ARG A 80 10.25 -3.94 7.48
C ARG A 80 9.90 -2.50 7.11
N GLN A 81 9.98 -1.57 8.06
CA GLN A 81 9.75 -0.15 7.81
C GLN A 81 10.71 0.41 6.77
N LYS A 82 12.00 0.06 6.84
CA LYS A 82 12.98 0.48 5.82
C LYS A 82 12.60 0.00 4.42
N ARG A 83 12.21 -1.27 4.28
CA ARG A 83 11.80 -1.84 2.99
C ARG A 83 10.53 -1.18 2.46
N THR A 84 9.54 -0.97 3.31
CA THR A 84 8.30 -0.26 2.97
C THR A 84 8.58 1.17 2.52
N LYS A 85 9.42 1.90 3.25
CA LYS A 85 9.87 3.25 2.85
C LYS A 85 10.58 3.25 1.50
N GLN A 86 11.48 2.30 1.26
CA GLN A 86 12.17 2.18 -0.03
C GLN A 86 11.20 1.89 -1.18
N TYR A 87 10.24 1.00 -0.95
CA TYR A 87 9.19 0.68 -1.92
C TYR A 87 8.37 1.93 -2.27
N PHE A 88 7.84 2.64 -1.28
CA PHE A 88 7.07 3.85 -1.52
C PHE A 88 7.90 4.97 -2.13
N ASN A 89 9.16 5.16 -1.74
CA ASN A 89 10.05 6.12 -2.39
C ASN A 89 10.27 5.78 -3.89
N SER A 90 10.35 4.49 -4.23
CA SER A 90 10.44 4.06 -5.63
C SER A 90 9.15 4.32 -6.42
N LEU A 91 8.00 4.30 -5.75
CA LEU A 91 6.72 4.64 -6.36
C LEU A 91 6.51 6.15 -6.50
N VAL A 92 6.83 6.94 -5.48
CA VAL A 92 6.77 8.41 -5.54
C VAL A 92 7.75 8.94 -6.58
N ASN A 93 8.92 8.31 -6.71
CA ASN A 93 9.97 8.65 -7.67
C ASN A 93 10.21 10.16 -7.76
N VAL A 94 10.72 10.73 -6.67
CA VAL A 94 10.85 12.18 -6.47
C VAL A 94 11.49 12.91 -7.66
N ASP A 95 12.47 12.28 -8.31
CA ASP A 95 13.20 12.87 -9.45
C ASP A 95 12.30 13.09 -10.68
N ASN A 96 11.32 12.20 -10.89
CA ASN A 96 10.36 12.26 -12.00
C ASN A 96 8.98 12.76 -11.56
N ASN A 97 8.81 13.11 -10.28
CA ASN A 97 7.52 13.54 -9.76
C ASN A 97 7.26 15.01 -10.06
N LEU A 98 6.27 15.24 -10.90
CA LEU A 98 5.87 16.56 -11.39
C LEU A 98 5.24 17.42 -10.29
N PHE A 99 4.78 16.81 -9.20
CA PHE A 99 4.16 17.51 -8.07
C PHE A 99 5.17 17.95 -7.00
N VAL A 100 6.29 17.23 -6.80
CA VAL A 100 7.19 17.49 -5.66
C VAL A 100 7.88 18.85 -5.75
N ASN A 101 8.20 19.32 -6.96
CA ASN A 101 8.77 20.65 -7.19
C ASN A 101 7.97 21.39 -8.26
N PRO A 102 6.72 21.78 -7.95
CA PRO A 102 5.92 22.51 -8.92
C PRO A 102 6.56 23.89 -9.08
N ARG A 103 6.85 24.29 -10.32
CA ARG A 103 7.29 25.67 -10.57
C ARG A 103 6.18 26.59 -10.08
N SER A 104 6.48 27.47 -9.13
CA SER A 104 5.52 28.45 -8.62
C SER A 104 5.09 29.33 -9.79
N ASN A 105 3.87 29.13 -10.27
CA ASN A 105 3.33 29.83 -11.42
C ASN A 105 2.09 30.59 -10.97
N THR A 106 1.96 31.83 -11.44
CA THR A 106 0.69 32.55 -11.31
C THR A 106 -0.38 31.85 -12.14
N SER A 107 -1.64 31.99 -11.74
CA SER A 107 -2.79 31.45 -12.48
C SER A 107 -2.77 31.80 -13.97
N THR A 108 -2.40 33.04 -14.32
CA THR A 108 -2.24 33.48 -15.71
C THR A 108 -1.11 32.76 -16.45
N SER A 109 0.03 32.52 -15.79
CA SER A 109 1.14 31.79 -16.37
C SER A 109 0.78 30.33 -16.63
N VAL A 110 0.01 29.70 -15.74
CA VAL A 110 -0.50 28.35 -15.95
C VAL A 110 -1.43 28.30 -17.15
N ASN A 111 -2.39 29.24 -17.24
CA ASN A 111 -3.30 29.32 -18.39
C ASN A 111 -2.54 29.36 -19.72
N ALA A 112 -1.59 30.30 -19.85
CA ALA A 112 -0.78 30.43 -21.06
C ALA A 112 0.02 29.16 -21.40
N LYS A 113 0.47 28.43 -20.37
CA LYS A 113 1.17 27.16 -20.54
C LYS A 113 0.23 26.06 -21.03
N ILE A 114 -0.97 25.95 -20.47
CA ILE A 114 -1.99 24.99 -20.90
C ILE A 114 -2.43 25.27 -22.33
N THR A 115 -2.63 26.55 -22.72
CA THR A 115 -2.96 26.91 -24.10
C THR A 115 -1.89 26.42 -25.08
N ARG A 116 -0.61 26.61 -24.76
CA ARG A 116 0.51 26.11 -25.60
C ARG A 116 0.55 24.58 -25.61
N LEU A 117 0.21 23.94 -24.49
CA LEU A 117 0.21 22.50 -24.37
C LEU A 117 -0.80 21.86 -25.30
N PHE A 118 -1.99 22.44 -25.50
CA PHE A 118 -2.97 21.92 -26.45
C PHE A 118 -2.39 21.78 -27.86
N SER A 119 -1.80 22.84 -28.40
CA SER A 119 -1.18 22.79 -29.73
C SER A 119 -0.02 21.79 -29.78
N GLN A 120 0.76 21.66 -28.70
CA GLN A 120 1.83 20.65 -28.63
C GLN A 120 1.29 19.22 -28.66
N LEU A 121 0.25 18.93 -27.87
CA LEU A 121 -0.36 17.61 -27.80
C LEU A 121 -1.04 17.24 -29.12
N SER A 122 -1.77 18.16 -29.74
CA SER A 122 -2.36 17.93 -31.07
C SER A 122 -1.29 17.59 -32.10
N ASN A 123 -0.18 18.35 -32.14
CA ASN A 123 0.94 18.05 -33.03
C ASN A 123 1.59 16.67 -32.73
N VAL A 124 1.77 16.32 -31.46
CA VAL A 124 2.31 15.00 -31.07
C VAL A 124 1.37 13.89 -31.51
N CYS A 125 0.06 14.06 -31.36
CA CYS A 125 -0.92 13.09 -31.80
C CYS A 125 -0.90 12.89 -33.33
N GLU A 126 -0.93 13.99 -34.09
CA GLU A 126 -0.88 13.97 -35.55
C GLU A 126 0.39 13.29 -36.10
N GLN A 127 1.55 13.58 -35.49
CA GLN A 127 2.83 13.02 -35.92
C GLN A 127 2.97 11.51 -35.63
N ASN A 128 2.24 10.99 -34.65
CA ASN A 128 2.42 9.63 -34.12
C ASN A 128 1.21 8.71 -34.39
N ASN A 129 0.41 8.96 -35.43
CA ASN A 129 -0.76 8.15 -35.80
C ASN A 129 -1.78 8.00 -34.63
N ILE A 130 -1.90 9.03 -33.79
CA ILE A 130 -2.90 9.07 -32.73
C ILE A 130 -4.05 9.93 -33.24
N SER A 131 -5.19 9.30 -33.50
CA SER A 131 -6.43 10.03 -33.79
C SER A 131 -7.10 10.41 -32.49
N VAL A 132 -7.84 11.51 -32.54
CA VAL A 132 -8.57 12.02 -31.40
C VAL A 132 -10.00 12.21 -31.83
N GLN A 133 -10.96 11.72 -31.04
CA GLN A 133 -12.36 11.82 -31.42
C GLN A 133 -12.79 13.29 -31.37
N SER A 134 -12.92 13.91 -32.54
CA SER A 134 -13.61 15.19 -32.65
C SER A 134 -15.10 14.92 -32.43
N ASN A 135 -15.71 15.63 -31.49
CA ASN A 135 -17.16 15.64 -31.34
C ASN A 135 -17.78 16.37 -32.54
N SER A 136 -17.70 15.77 -33.73
CA SER A 136 -18.63 16.09 -34.80
C SER A 136 -19.96 15.45 -34.40
N VAL A 137 -20.80 16.23 -33.72
CA VAL A 137 -22.22 15.91 -33.69
C VAL A 137 -22.64 15.93 -35.15
N SER A 138 -22.84 14.75 -35.74
CA SER A 138 -23.48 14.60 -37.03
C SER A 138 -24.92 15.06 -36.88
N SER A 139 -25.14 16.37 -36.88
CA SER A 139 -26.47 16.95 -37.00
C SER A 139 -26.90 16.72 -38.45
N ASN A 140 -27.50 15.55 -38.71
CA ASN A 140 -28.43 15.39 -39.81
C ASN A 140 -29.66 16.27 -39.50
N SER A 141 -29.51 17.57 -39.65
CA SER A 141 -30.61 18.53 -39.71
C SER A 141 -30.46 19.27 -41.02
N PHE A 142 -31.27 18.85 -42.00
CA PHE A 142 -31.28 19.34 -43.38
C PHE A 142 -31.71 20.82 -43.52
N LEU A 143 -32.00 21.54 -42.43
CA LEU A 143 -32.50 22.92 -42.48
C LEU A 143 -32.12 23.70 -41.21
N SER A 144 -31.01 24.46 -41.24
CA SER A 144 -30.88 25.78 -40.59
C SER A 144 -29.45 26.31 -40.69
N SER A 145 -29.35 27.55 -41.20
CA SER A 145 -28.33 28.60 -40.99
C SER A 145 -26.89 28.20 -40.64
N GLU A 146 -25.96 28.75 -41.43
CA GLU A 146 -24.56 29.03 -41.08
C GLU A 146 -24.41 29.32 -39.58
N SER A 147 -24.01 28.28 -38.84
CA SER A 147 -23.26 28.45 -37.63
C SER A 147 -21.87 27.97 -38.00
N ASP A 148 -20.87 28.84 -37.83
CA ASP A 148 -19.48 28.43 -37.77
C ASP A 148 -19.37 27.34 -36.69
N SER A 149 -19.51 26.08 -37.09
CA SER A 149 -19.14 24.95 -36.27
C SER A 149 -17.62 24.93 -36.29
N THR A 150 -17.00 25.81 -35.51
CA THR A 150 -15.61 25.62 -35.12
C THR A 150 -15.57 24.24 -34.49
N GLU A 151 -14.96 23.28 -35.18
CA GLU A 151 -14.71 21.94 -34.66
C GLU A 151 -14.17 22.13 -33.24
N LYS A 152 -14.90 21.60 -32.24
CA LYS A 152 -14.41 21.67 -30.87
C LYS A 152 -13.14 20.84 -30.82
N GLU A 153 -12.00 21.52 -30.81
CA GLU A 153 -10.70 20.92 -30.57
C GLU A 153 -10.78 20.06 -29.30
N PHE A 154 -10.17 18.88 -29.35
CA PHE A 154 -10.20 17.97 -28.22
C PHE A 154 -9.38 18.53 -27.06
N GLY A 155 -10.02 18.68 -25.91
CA GLY A 155 -9.42 19.37 -24.77
C GLY A 155 -8.56 18.52 -23.84
N PHE A 156 -8.26 17.24 -24.15
CA PHE A 156 -7.39 16.37 -23.35
C PHE A 156 -7.68 16.41 -21.82
N GLY A 157 -8.95 16.40 -21.41
CA GLY A 157 -9.35 16.48 -19.99
C GLY A 157 -9.33 17.89 -19.37
N LEU A 158 -9.14 18.92 -20.19
CA LEU A 158 -9.11 20.35 -19.85
C LEU A 158 -9.96 21.18 -20.84
N SER A 159 -10.96 20.56 -21.47
CA SER A 159 -11.80 21.16 -22.51
C SER A 159 -12.54 22.41 -22.03
N SER A 160 -12.98 22.40 -20.77
CA SER A 160 -13.66 23.54 -20.14
C SER A 160 -12.79 24.79 -20.01
N TYR A 161 -11.47 24.67 -20.20
CA TYR A 161 -10.51 25.76 -20.11
C TYR A 161 -10.05 26.28 -21.47
N MET A 162 -10.56 25.71 -22.57
CA MET A 162 -10.32 26.22 -23.91
C MET A 162 -11.15 27.50 -24.11
N GLY A 163 -10.48 28.64 -24.05
CA GLY A 163 -11.08 29.97 -24.26
C GLY A 163 -11.65 30.64 -23.00
N VAL A 164 -11.94 29.90 -21.93
CA VAL A 164 -12.43 30.46 -20.66
C VAL A 164 -11.61 29.93 -19.49
N TRP A 165 -10.78 30.77 -18.90
CA TRP A 165 -9.99 30.43 -17.71
C TRP A 165 -10.70 30.88 -16.43
N PRO A 166 -11.07 29.96 -15.52
CA PRO A 166 -11.65 30.32 -14.23
C PRO A 166 -10.69 31.13 -13.37
N SER A 167 -11.25 31.88 -12.41
CA SER A 167 -10.48 32.62 -11.40
C SER A 167 -9.92 31.68 -10.32
N PHE A 168 -8.96 30.82 -10.68
CA PHE A 168 -8.28 29.93 -9.74
C PHE A 168 -7.39 30.71 -8.77
N SER A 169 -7.25 30.17 -7.56
CA SER A 169 -6.10 30.51 -6.70
C SER A 169 -4.79 30.04 -7.35
N ASP A 170 -3.67 30.67 -7.03
CA ASP A 170 -2.36 30.25 -7.60
C ASP A 170 -2.00 28.81 -7.21
N VAL A 171 -2.43 28.36 -6.03
CA VAL A 171 -2.24 26.97 -5.56
C VAL A 171 -3.02 26.00 -6.44
N GLU A 172 -4.32 26.24 -6.61
CA GLU A 172 -5.19 25.38 -7.41
C GLU A 172 -4.78 25.39 -8.88
N ALA A 173 -4.45 26.58 -9.44
CA ALA A 173 -3.91 26.68 -10.79
C ALA A 173 -2.64 25.85 -10.96
N THR A 174 -1.74 25.87 -9.97
CA THR A 174 -0.52 25.06 -10.01
C THR A 174 -0.85 23.57 -10.09
N VAL A 175 -1.83 23.07 -9.32
CA VAL A 175 -2.27 21.67 -9.38
C VAL A 175 -2.89 21.33 -10.75
N VAL A 176 -3.73 22.19 -11.31
CA VAL A 176 -4.26 22.03 -12.68
C VAL A 176 -3.12 21.96 -13.71
N GLY A 177 -2.08 22.78 -13.53
CA GLY A 177 -0.87 22.73 -14.35
C GLY A 177 -0.11 21.41 -14.23
N VAL A 178 -0.06 20.80 -13.04
CA VAL A 178 0.50 19.46 -12.83
C VAL A 178 -0.34 18.41 -13.52
N HIS A 179 -1.67 18.46 -13.41
CA HIS A 179 -2.57 17.55 -14.13
C HIS A 179 -2.33 17.58 -15.64
N ALA A 180 -2.17 18.78 -16.21
CA ALA A 180 -1.86 18.96 -17.63
C ALA A 180 -0.54 18.28 -18.04
N GLU A 181 0.51 18.40 -17.23
CA GLU A 181 1.80 17.74 -17.48
C GLU A 181 1.72 16.21 -17.30
N ILE A 182 0.90 15.71 -16.37
CA ILE A 182 0.65 14.27 -16.22
C ILE A 182 -0.03 13.73 -17.48
N ILE A 183 -1.07 14.41 -17.97
CA ILE A 183 -1.78 14.02 -19.20
C ILE A 183 -0.82 14.03 -20.39
N LYS A 184 0.05 15.05 -20.48
CA LYS A 184 1.11 15.11 -21.49
C LYS A 184 2.04 13.89 -21.41
N LEU A 185 2.52 13.53 -20.22
CA LEU A 185 3.37 12.35 -20.03
C LEU A 185 2.69 11.07 -20.52
N VAL A 186 1.39 10.90 -20.24
CA VAL A 186 0.61 9.75 -20.72
C VAL A 186 0.54 9.74 -22.25
N ILE A 187 0.29 10.89 -22.88
CA ILE A 187 0.22 11.01 -24.34
C ILE A 187 1.58 10.76 -25.00
N GLU A 188 2.68 11.28 -24.44
CA GLU A 188 4.03 11.01 -24.92
C GLU A 188 4.38 9.51 -24.81
N ASN A 189 3.97 8.86 -23.72
CA ASN A 189 4.10 7.41 -23.57
C ASN A 189 3.30 6.65 -24.64
N MET A 190 2.08 7.10 -24.97
CA MET A 190 1.29 6.52 -26.08
C MET A 190 1.97 6.73 -27.43
N ALA A 191 2.48 7.93 -27.70
CA ALA A 191 3.17 8.27 -28.95
C ALA A 191 4.40 7.41 -29.20
N SER A 192 5.13 7.04 -28.14
CA SER A 192 6.28 6.13 -28.26
C SER A 192 5.91 4.68 -28.62
N CYS A 193 4.63 4.32 -28.59
CA CYS A 193 4.14 2.95 -28.76
C CYS A 193 3.45 2.69 -30.10
N THR A 194 3.22 3.72 -30.92
CA THR A 194 2.59 3.59 -32.24
C THR A 194 3.62 3.28 -33.32
N ASP A 195 3.17 2.65 -34.40
CA ASP A 195 3.95 2.40 -35.60
C ASP A 195 3.10 2.69 -36.85
N LYS A 196 3.65 2.47 -38.05
CA LYS A 196 2.92 2.74 -39.31
C LYS A 196 1.65 1.87 -39.46
N ASN A 197 1.52 0.78 -38.70
CA ASN A 197 0.44 -0.20 -38.81
C ASN A 197 -0.47 -0.24 -37.55
N SER A 198 -0.15 0.56 -36.54
CA SER A 198 -0.84 0.60 -35.26
C SER A 198 -1.11 2.04 -34.87
N SER A 199 -2.39 2.40 -34.93
CA SER A 199 -2.93 3.66 -34.47
C SER A 199 -3.51 3.50 -33.06
N ILE A 200 -3.62 4.63 -32.38
CA ILE A 200 -4.38 4.76 -31.14
C ILE A 200 -5.43 5.82 -31.40
N GLU A 201 -6.69 5.54 -31.08
CA GLU A 201 -7.73 6.55 -31.07
C GLU A 201 -8.05 6.91 -29.61
N ILE A 202 -7.91 8.18 -29.25
CA ILE A 202 -8.30 8.69 -27.94
C ILE A 202 -9.78 9.08 -28.01
N LEU A 203 -10.61 8.37 -27.25
CA LEU A 203 -12.06 8.63 -27.17
C LEU A 203 -12.35 9.71 -26.14
N HIS A 204 -11.82 9.57 -24.92
CA HIS A 204 -11.93 10.61 -23.90
C HIS A 204 -10.81 10.53 -22.86
N VAL A 205 -10.59 11.66 -22.18
CA VAL A 205 -9.72 11.78 -21.01
C VAL A 205 -10.53 12.44 -19.90
N LYS A 206 -10.68 11.74 -18.77
CA LYS A 206 -11.34 12.27 -17.57
C LYS A 206 -10.33 12.33 -16.42
N ARG A 207 -10.52 13.27 -15.50
CA ARG A 207 -9.64 13.45 -14.35
C ARG A 207 -10.39 13.85 -13.09
N GLN A 208 -9.75 13.62 -11.96
CA GLN A 208 -10.20 14.15 -10.68
C GLN A 208 -10.09 15.70 -10.65
N PRO A 209 -10.98 16.40 -9.91
CA PRO A 209 -10.82 17.84 -9.69
C PRO A 209 -9.53 18.17 -8.93
N ALA A 210 -8.86 19.26 -9.32
CA ALA A 210 -7.68 19.76 -8.60
C ALA A 210 -8.04 20.53 -7.31
N GLY A 211 -9.27 21.04 -7.22
CA GLY A 211 -9.75 21.86 -6.13
C GLY A 211 -11.24 22.15 -6.27
N GLU A 212 -11.77 23.00 -5.39
CA GLU A 212 -13.20 23.32 -5.35
C GLU A 212 -13.68 24.07 -6.59
N ILE A 213 -12.90 25.05 -7.07
CA ILE A 213 -13.26 25.85 -8.24
C ILE A 213 -13.22 24.96 -9.49
N ASP A 214 -12.16 24.16 -9.64
CA ASP A 214 -11.98 23.20 -10.72
C ASP A 214 -13.14 22.18 -10.72
N GLY A 215 -13.50 21.63 -9.56
CA GLY A 215 -14.61 20.69 -9.44
C GLY A 215 -15.95 21.21 -9.95
N THR A 216 -16.20 22.52 -9.86
CA THR A 216 -17.42 23.13 -10.42
C THR A 216 -17.32 23.50 -11.90
N LYS A 217 -16.10 23.63 -12.44
CA LYS A 217 -15.83 24.15 -13.79
C LYS A 217 -15.26 23.13 -14.76
N ILE A 218 -14.83 21.96 -14.30
CA ILE A 218 -14.24 20.88 -15.10
C ILE A 218 -15.20 20.32 -16.18
N GLY A 219 -16.52 20.40 -15.95
CA GLY A 219 -17.53 20.04 -16.96
C GLY A 219 -17.54 18.54 -17.29
N SER A 220 -17.49 18.20 -18.58
CA SER A 220 -17.55 16.82 -19.09
C SER A 220 -16.31 15.97 -18.79
N ASP A 221 -15.21 16.61 -18.42
CA ASP A 221 -13.92 15.94 -18.15
C ASP A 221 -13.81 15.44 -16.70
N LEU A 222 -14.88 15.62 -15.91
CA LEU A 222 -14.95 15.13 -14.54
C LEU A 222 -14.95 13.59 -14.53
N LEU A 223 -14.03 13.03 -13.76
CA LEU A 223 -14.06 11.63 -13.41
C LEU A 223 -15.10 11.37 -12.31
N THR A 224 -16.19 10.70 -12.69
CA THR A 224 -17.17 10.14 -11.75
C THR A 224 -16.78 8.71 -11.41
N LEU A 225 -16.40 8.48 -10.15
CA LEU A 225 -16.07 7.16 -9.65
C LEU A 225 -17.37 6.47 -9.18
N ASP A 226 -17.86 5.51 -9.96
CA ASP A 226 -18.94 4.65 -9.52
C ASP A 226 -18.41 3.71 -8.42
N GLY A 227 -19.13 3.63 -7.29
CA GLY A 227 -18.69 3.01 -6.03
C GLY A 227 -18.43 1.50 -6.03
N SER A 228 -18.10 0.90 -7.18
CA SER A 228 -17.75 -0.51 -7.32
C SER A 228 -16.28 -0.75 -6.98
N ASN A 229 -16.01 -1.44 -5.86
CA ASN A 229 -14.83 -2.26 -5.51
C ASN A 229 -13.39 -1.80 -5.82
N LEU A 230 -13.17 -0.59 -6.33
CA LEU A 230 -11.84 -0.06 -6.61
C LEU A 230 -11.28 0.52 -5.31
N GLN A 231 -10.26 -0.13 -4.76
CA GLN A 231 -9.46 0.43 -3.68
C GLN A 231 -8.43 1.38 -4.29
N PHE A 232 -8.65 2.69 -4.12
CA PHE A 232 -7.70 3.73 -4.55
C PHE A 232 -6.67 3.96 -3.45
N LEU A 233 -5.44 4.32 -3.82
CA LEU A 233 -4.42 4.67 -2.83
C LEU A 233 -4.78 5.94 -2.05
N ASN A 234 -5.48 6.90 -2.66
CA ASN A 234 -5.98 8.09 -1.95
C ASN A 234 -7.02 7.80 -0.85
N SER A 235 -7.57 6.59 -0.80
CA SER A 235 -8.47 6.18 0.29
C SER A 235 -7.72 5.76 1.56
N LEU A 236 -6.40 5.56 1.45
CA LEU A 236 -5.53 5.18 2.54
C LEU A 236 -4.92 6.43 3.18
N GLU A 237 -4.94 6.48 4.51
CA GLU A 237 -4.30 7.56 5.27
C GLU A 237 -2.79 7.59 4.99
N GLY A 238 -2.27 8.80 4.74
CA GLY A 238 -0.85 9.01 4.43
C GLY A 238 -0.47 8.77 2.97
N LEU A 239 -1.42 8.53 2.07
CA LEU A 239 -1.17 8.40 0.63
C LEU A 239 -1.98 9.43 -0.14
N ASP A 240 -1.28 10.33 -0.85
CA ASP A 240 -1.93 11.31 -1.72
C ASP A 240 -1.72 10.92 -3.18
N SER A 241 -2.80 10.90 -3.95
CA SER A 241 -2.75 10.58 -5.39
C SER A 241 -3.86 11.29 -6.16
N TYR A 242 -3.66 11.42 -7.48
CA TYR A 242 -4.68 11.88 -8.42
C TYR A 242 -5.06 10.79 -9.42
N LEU A 243 -6.35 10.75 -9.76
CA LEU A 243 -6.91 9.76 -10.67
C LEU A 243 -7.18 10.35 -12.06
N PHE A 244 -6.82 9.58 -13.10
CA PHE A 244 -7.04 9.92 -14.50
C PHE A 244 -7.56 8.71 -15.26
N GLU A 245 -8.67 8.86 -15.97
CA GLU A 245 -9.23 7.81 -16.83
C GLU A 245 -8.98 8.15 -18.29
N PHE A 246 -8.38 7.21 -19.02
CA PHE A 246 -8.19 7.28 -20.46
C PHE A 246 -9.02 6.19 -21.12
N LYS A 247 -9.88 6.60 -22.05
CA LYS A 247 -10.62 5.67 -22.90
C LYS A 247 -10.07 5.74 -24.31
N LEU A 248 -9.63 4.59 -24.81
CA LEU A 248 -8.83 4.46 -26.01
C LEU A 248 -9.39 3.33 -26.91
N LYS A 249 -9.27 3.44 -28.23
CA LYS A 249 -9.47 2.32 -29.18
C LYS A 249 -8.12 1.99 -29.82
N LEU A 250 -7.63 0.77 -29.60
CA LEU A 250 -6.33 0.32 -30.09
C LEU A 250 -6.17 -1.20 -30.15
N LYS A 251 -5.13 -1.67 -30.84
CA LYS A 251 -4.76 -3.09 -30.92
C LYS A 251 -4.08 -3.59 -29.65
N SER A 252 -4.27 -4.86 -29.31
CA SER A 252 -3.71 -5.46 -28.08
C SER A 252 -2.19 -5.39 -27.98
N LYS A 253 -1.46 -5.43 -29.11
CA LYS A 253 0.00 -5.28 -29.15
C LYS A 253 0.42 -3.88 -28.70
N THR A 254 -0.23 -2.85 -29.24
CA THR A 254 0.00 -1.45 -28.87
C THR A 254 -0.33 -1.21 -27.40
N LEU A 255 -1.41 -1.82 -26.91
CA LEU A 255 -1.80 -1.74 -25.51
C LEU A 255 -0.69 -2.27 -24.61
N ARG A 256 -0.15 -3.46 -24.92
CA ARG A 256 0.94 -4.05 -24.15
C ARG A 256 2.18 -3.15 -24.11
N ASN A 257 2.55 -2.55 -25.24
CA ASN A 257 3.69 -1.63 -25.30
C ASN A 257 3.45 -0.40 -24.43
N PHE A 258 2.25 0.18 -24.51
CA PHE A 258 1.86 1.34 -23.72
C PHE A 258 1.84 1.05 -22.21
N LEU A 259 1.27 -0.07 -21.78
CA LEU A 259 1.27 -0.45 -20.37
C LEU A 259 2.69 -0.65 -19.83
N ASN A 260 3.60 -1.18 -20.66
CA ASN A 260 5.01 -1.36 -20.29
C ASN A 260 5.82 -0.06 -20.27
N SER A 261 5.38 1.00 -20.97
CA SER A 261 6.06 2.30 -20.95
C SER A 261 5.67 3.15 -19.73
N CYS A 262 4.53 2.85 -19.11
CA CYS A 262 4.09 3.50 -17.87
C CYS A 262 5.04 3.15 -16.71
N LYS A 263 5.58 4.17 -16.05
CA LYS A 263 6.53 4.04 -14.93
C LYS A 263 6.11 4.93 -13.77
N PRO A 264 6.52 4.59 -12.53
CA PRO A 264 6.31 5.45 -11.38
C PRO A 264 6.80 6.89 -11.62
N PRO A 265 6.05 7.91 -11.19
CA PRO A 265 4.91 7.84 -10.25
C PRO A 265 3.52 7.56 -10.84
N LEU A 266 3.44 7.28 -12.15
CA LEU A 266 2.20 6.87 -12.80
C LEU A 266 1.97 5.36 -12.61
N ILE A 267 0.89 4.99 -11.92
CA ILE A 267 0.49 3.59 -11.69
C ILE A 267 -0.81 3.30 -12.43
N ILE A 268 -0.93 2.08 -12.96
CA ILE A 268 -2.18 1.59 -13.53
C ILE A 268 -2.99 0.92 -12.42
N ASN A 269 -4.15 1.49 -12.08
CA ASN A 269 -5.03 0.94 -11.06
C ASN A 269 -5.98 -0.13 -11.63
N SER A 270 -6.62 0.15 -12.77
CA SER A 270 -7.52 -0.80 -13.42
C SER A 270 -7.50 -0.69 -14.94
N ILE A 271 -7.73 -1.81 -15.61
CA ILE A 271 -7.86 -1.89 -17.07
C ILE A 271 -9.13 -2.65 -17.38
N SER A 272 -10.03 -2.04 -18.16
CA SER A 272 -11.20 -2.70 -18.75
C SER A 272 -11.01 -2.77 -20.25
N VAL A 273 -11.14 -3.96 -20.82
CA VAL A 273 -11.00 -4.20 -22.27
C VAL A 273 -12.30 -4.76 -22.80
N LYS A 274 -12.83 -4.15 -23.86
CA LYS A 274 -13.99 -4.62 -24.61
C LYS A 274 -13.62 -4.68 -26.09
N PRO A 275 -14.19 -5.60 -26.87
CA PRO A 275 -14.11 -5.52 -28.33
C PRO A 275 -14.66 -4.17 -28.79
N ALA A 276 -14.00 -3.50 -29.74
CA ALA A 276 -14.59 -2.33 -30.36
C ALA A 276 -15.79 -2.79 -31.20
N ASP A 277 -16.96 -2.19 -30.97
CA ASP A 277 -18.20 -2.54 -31.65
C ASP A 277 -18.15 -2.12 -33.13
N ASP A 278 -17.58 -2.98 -33.97
CA ASP A 278 -17.75 -2.98 -35.44
C ASP A 278 -18.40 -4.29 -35.93
N ILE A 279 -19.05 -5.05 -35.03
CA ILE A 279 -19.99 -6.10 -35.43
C ILE A 279 -21.41 -5.55 -35.25
N SER A 280 -21.80 -4.67 -36.16
CA SER A 280 -23.22 -4.47 -36.44
C SER A 280 -23.79 -5.77 -37.04
N LEU A 281 -24.19 -6.71 -36.17
CA LEU A 281 -25.12 -7.78 -36.50
C LEU A 281 -26.54 -7.18 -36.69
N ASN A 282 -26.65 -6.16 -37.54
CA ASN A 282 -27.91 -5.56 -37.96
C ASN A 282 -28.27 -5.95 -39.40
N SER A 283 -27.87 -7.15 -39.81
CA SER A 283 -28.62 -7.90 -40.82
C SER A 283 -29.45 -8.93 -40.06
N PRO A 284 -30.79 -8.88 -40.08
CA PRO A 284 -31.59 -9.93 -39.49
C PRO A 284 -31.30 -11.21 -40.26
N ILE A 285 -30.55 -12.15 -39.66
CA ILE A 285 -30.49 -13.53 -40.14
C ILE A 285 -31.86 -14.12 -39.83
N GLN A 286 -32.82 -13.88 -40.72
CA GLN A 286 -33.98 -14.76 -40.86
C GLN A 286 -33.48 -16.05 -41.48
N GLY A 287 -33.03 -16.95 -40.61
CA GLY A 287 -32.57 -18.28 -40.98
C GLY A 287 -32.55 -19.13 -39.73
N THR A 288 -33.70 -19.69 -39.38
CA THR A 288 -33.77 -20.78 -38.42
C THR A 288 -32.99 -21.98 -38.97
N THR A 289 -31.75 -22.17 -38.52
CA THR A 289 -31.06 -23.44 -38.63
C THR A 289 -30.66 -23.89 -37.23
N GLN A 290 -31.45 -24.82 -36.68
CA GLN A 290 -31.01 -25.67 -35.59
C GLN A 290 -29.70 -26.34 -36.03
N PHE A 291 -28.60 -26.01 -35.36
CA PHE A 291 -27.36 -26.78 -35.45
C PHE A 291 -27.58 -28.13 -34.76
N ASP A 292 -27.88 -29.16 -35.54
CA ASP A 292 -27.85 -30.56 -35.08
C ASP A 292 -26.47 -31.15 -35.41
N LEU A 293 -25.61 -31.23 -34.39
CA LEU A 293 -24.27 -31.81 -34.51
C LEU A 293 -24.35 -33.33 -34.38
N ASN A 294 -24.72 -34.03 -35.45
CA ASN A 294 -24.60 -35.49 -35.52
C ASN A 294 -23.31 -35.89 -36.25
N PRO A 295 -22.28 -36.40 -35.55
CA PRO A 295 -20.96 -36.67 -36.14
C PRO A 295 -20.91 -37.94 -37.01
N PHE A 296 -22.05 -38.58 -37.31
CA PHE A 296 -22.11 -39.80 -38.13
C PHE A 296 -23.05 -39.71 -39.35
N ALA A 297 -23.46 -38.51 -39.76
CA ALA A 297 -24.28 -38.35 -40.97
C ALA A 297 -23.43 -38.50 -42.26
N SER A 298 -23.90 -39.33 -43.20
CA SER A 298 -23.29 -39.58 -44.51
C SER A 298 -23.16 -38.31 -45.37
N PRO A 299 -22.18 -38.24 -46.30
CA PRO A 299 -21.80 -37.00 -46.96
C PRO A 299 -22.83 -36.61 -48.03
N ALA A 300 -23.87 -35.90 -47.62
CA ALA A 300 -24.72 -35.17 -48.54
C ALA A 300 -24.05 -33.82 -48.82
N THR A 301 -23.59 -33.65 -50.07
CA THR A 301 -23.15 -32.42 -50.73
C THR A 301 -23.53 -31.12 -50.01
N THR A 302 -22.70 -30.71 -49.05
CA THR A 302 -22.82 -29.40 -48.41
C THR A 302 -21.76 -28.50 -49.05
N ASN A 303 -22.22 -27.76 -50.06
CA ASN A 303 -21.50 -26.58 -50.51
C ASN A 303 -21.49 -25.55 -49.37
N VAL A 304 -20.35 -24.87 -49.27
CA VAL A 304 -20.02 -23.77 -48.37
C VAL A 304 -19.74 -24.23 -46.93
N GLN A 305 -18.47 -24.55 -46.69
CA GLN A 305 -17.86 -24.25 -45.39
C GLN A 305 -18.13 -22.77 -45.10
N GLU A 306 -19.08 -22.47 -44.22
CA GLU A 306 -18.99 -21.22 -43.45
C GLU A 306 -17.73 -21.36 -42.59
N GLN A 307 -16.62 -20.91 -43.15
CA GLN A 307 -15.44 -20.60 -42.36
C GLN A 307 -15.90 -19.58 -41.31
N LEU A 308 -15.98 -20.02 -40.05
CA LEU A 308 -15.95 -19.09 -38.92
C LEU A 308 -14.80 -18.12 -39.21
N PRO A 309 -15.06 -16.79 -39.27
CA PRO A 309 -14.00 -15.86 -39.59
C PRO A 309 -12.90 -16.04 -38.56
N ILE A 310 -11.69 -16.40 -39.03
CA ILE A 310 -10.50 -16.34 -38.20
C ILE A 310 -10.38 -14.86 -37.84
N VAL A 311 -10.63 -14.54 -36.56
CA VAL A 311 -10.64 -13.19 -36.04
C VAL A 311 -9.22 -12.61 -36.14
N SER A 312 -8.89 -12.01 -37.27
CA SER A 312 -7.61 -11.36 -37.52
C SER A 312 -7.71 -9.90 -37.09
N VAL A 313 -7.37 -9.66 -35.81
CA VAL A 313 -7.17 -8.33 -35.22
C VAL A 313 -8.47 -7.54 -35.03
N VAL A 314 -9.06 -7.66 -33.84
CA VAL A 314 -10.14 -6.76 -33.39
C VAL A 314 -9.48 -5.58 -32.68
N ASP A 315 -9.78 -4.36 -33.11
CA ASP A 315 -9.49 -3.20 -32.30
C ASP A 315 -10.26 -3.32 -30.97
N SER A 316 -9.60 -3.00 -29.87
CA SER A 316 -10.20 -3.10 -28.55
C SER A 316 -10.48 -1.71 -28.02
N GLU A 317 -11.68 -1.50 -27.48
CA GLU A 317 -11.98 -0.36 -26.65
C GLU A 317 -11.44 -0.64 -25.23
N VAL A 318 -10.50 0.18 -24.78
CA VAL A 318 -9.80 0.01 -23.52
C VAL A 318 -10.06 1.23 -22.65
N THR A 319 -10.51 1.01 -21.42
CA THR A 319 -10.57 2.04 -20.38
C THR A 319 -9.48 1.76 -19.36
N ILE A 320 -8.57 2.70 -19.17
CA ILE A 320 -7.44 2.60 -18.24
C ILE A 320 -7.60 3.68 -17.20
N LEU A 321 -7.60 3.27 -15.93
CA LEU A 321 -7.56 4.18 -14.80
C LEU A 321 -6.13 4.25 -14.27
N PHE A 322 -5.54 5.43 -14.37
CA PHE A 322 -4.25 5.75 -13.79
C PHE A 322 -4.41 6.41 -12.44
N GLU A 323 -3.48 6.10 -11.56
CA GLU A 323 -3.29 6.74 -10.27
C GLU A 323 -1.87 7.30 -10.20
N TYR A 324 -1.76 8.61 -10.05
CA TYR A 324 -0.49 9.32 -9.97
C TYR A 324 -0.16 9.61 -8.51
N ILE A 325 0.89 8.99 -7.98
CA ILE A 325 1.27 9.18 -6.57
C ILE A 325 1.98 10.52 -6.39
N ILE A 326 1.48 11.30 -5.45
CA ILE A 326 1.98 12.63 -5.11
C ILE A 326 2.97 12.53 -3.94
N SER A 327 2.47 12.02 -2.82
CA SER A 327 3.20 11.94 -1.56
C SER A 327 2.82 10.68 -0.79
N VAL A 328 3.77 10.23 0.02
CA VAL A 328 3.58 9.17 1.00
C VAL A 328 4.06 9.70 2.33
N ASP A 329 3.14 9.88 3.27
CA ASP A 329 3.45 10.05 4.68
C ASP A 329 3.31 8.70 5.39
N SER A 330 4.39 8.29 6.04
CA SER A 330 4.42 7.06 6.83
C SER A 330 3.84 7.22 8.24
N GLY A 331 3.43 8.44 8.64
CA GLY A 331 2.91 8.74 9.97
C GLY A 331 3.95 8.61 11.08
N LEU A 332 5.22 8.39 10.74
CA LEU A 332 6.25 8.10 11.74
C LEU A 332 6.55 9.31 12.64
N HIS A 333 6.39 10.54 12.12
CA HIS A 333 6.54 11.76 12.91
C HIS A 333 5.53 11.83 14.06
N SER A 334 4.25 11.63 13.77
CA SER A 334 3.19 11.68 14.79
C SER A 334 3.37 10.58 15.85
N ILE A 335 3.81 9.40 15.43
CA ILE A 335 4.16 8.31 16.35
C ILE A 335 5.31 8.73 17.28
N ILE A 336 6.42 9.26 16.74
CA ILE A 336 7.58 9.69 17.55
C ILE A 336 7.20 10.81 18.52
N ASP A 337 6.43 11.80 18.08
CA ASP A 337 6.00 12.89 18.94
C ASP A 337 5.14 12.38 20.11
N ASN A 338 4.27 11.39 19.89
CA ASN A 338 3.53 10.71 20.96
C ASN A 338 4.45 9.91 21.90
N PHE A 339 5.51 9.29 21.37
CA PHE A 339 6.50 8.56 22.18
C PHE A 339 7.36 9.46 23.07
N SER A 340 7.58 10.72 22.68
CA SER A 340 8.38 11.68 23.45
C SER A 340 7.78 12.02 24.84
N GLY A 341 6.49 11.76 25.05
CA GLY A 341 5.81 11.90 26.35
C GLY A 341 5.97 10.69 27.29
N ILE A 342 6.49 9.57 26.79
CA ILE A 342 6.74 8.36 27.58
C ILE A 342 8.23 8.34 27.90
N ASN A 343 8.60 8.17 29.18
CA ASN A 343 9.98 7.94 29.64
C ASN A 343 10.54 6.62 29.07
N SER A 344 10.67 6.55 27.76
CA SER A 344 11.16 5.42 26.99
C SER A 344 12.67 5.53 26.89
N SER A 345 13.36 4.38 26.93
CA SER A 345 14.81 4.35 26.81
C SER A 345 15.23 4.95 25.46
N PRO A 346 15.97 6.08 25.45
CA PRO A 346 16.37 6.76 24.21
C PRO A 346 17.10 5.83 23.25
N ALA A 347 17.80 4.82 23.78
CA ALA A 347 18.60 3.88 23.01
C ALA A 347 17.77 2.96 22.09
N PHE A 348 16.57 2.53 22.51
CA PHE A 348 15.72 1.64 21.69
C PHE A 348 15.12 2.38 20.50
N LEU A 349 14.63 3.60 20.74
CA LEU A 349 14.12 4.45 19.67
C LEU A 349 15.26 4.85 18.72
N ASP A 350 16.43 5.17 19.25
CA ASP A 350 17.60 5.49 18.44
C ASP A 350 18.04 4.31 17.55
N GLU A 351 18.08 3.10 18.09
CA GLU A 351 18.38 1.88 17.33
C GLU A 351 17.33 1.64 16.24
N PHE A 352 16.03 1.77 16.56
CA PHE A 352 14.94 1.66 15.58
C PHE A 352 15.06 2.68 14.45
N LEU A 353 15.28 3.96 14.75
CA LEU A 353 15.40 5.03 13.75
C LEU A 353 16.64 4.84 12.87
N THR A 354 17.72 4.32 13.45
CA THR A 354 18.94 3.98 12.70
C THR A 354 18.69 2.84 11.72
N ILE A 355 18.12 1.73 12.18
CA ILE A 355 17.88 0.54 11.34
C ILE A 355 16.83 0.85 10.26
N SER A 356 15.77 1.60 10.61
CA SER A 356 14.70 1.96 9.68
C SER A 356 15.11 3.02 8.64
N GLY A 357 16.26 3.67 8.80
CA GLY A 357 16.73 4.72 7.90
C GLY A 357 15.97 6.05 8.06
N ASN A 358 15.54 6.35 9.29
CA ASN A 358 14.84 7.59 9.68
C ASN A 358 15.70 8.39 10.67
N GLN A 359 17.00 8.44 10.42
CA GLN A 359 17.97 9.14 11.28
C GLN A 359 17.71 10.65 11.38
N SER A 360 17.06 11.24 10.37
CA SER A 360 16.64 12.64 10.38
C SER A 360 15.60 12.97 11.46
N LEU A 361 14.96 11.95 12.04
CA LEU A 361 13.94 12.11 13.08
C LEU A 361 14.51 11.98 14.50
N LYS A 362 15.82 11.73 14.62
CA LYS A 362 16.52 11.77 15.91
C LYS A 362 16.57 13.23 16.35
N LYS A 363 15.93 13.56 17.48
CA LYS A 363 16.00 14.88 18.12
C LYS A 363 17.20 14.95 19.06
#